data_AF-A0A3S1TK50-F1
#
_entry.id   AF-A0A3S1TK50-F1
#
_cell.length_a   1.000
_cell.length_b   1.000
_cell.length_c   1.000
_cell.angle_alpha   90.00
_cell.angle_beta   90.00
_cell.angle_gamma   90.00
#
_symmetry.space_group_name_H-M   'P 1'
#
loop_
_entity.id
_entity.type
_entity.pdbx_description
1 polymer ?
#
loop_
_entity_poly.entity_id
_entity_poly.type
_entity_poly.pdbx_seq_one_letter_code
_entity_poly.pdbx_strand_id
1 'polypeptide(L)'
;MDSLITAAALALAGGDPLGALDRVALREDPPALALRGIAMAQLGDLDRAKALLRRAARGFGPKEAVARARCVVAEAEIALVSRDLGWPAKALDAARATLEKRGDRLNAAHAGHLKVRRLLLIGRLDEAEDVLAGLDPAPLPPASRAAHELAVAGIAMRRLKTKPARRALEWARHAARQAGIAGLIAEVDRAFLALDTPAARLIAAGEQRPLLLEDVEALQASPACPAPG
;
A
#
# COMPACT_ATOMS: atom_id res chain seq x y z
N MET A 1 0.90 10.94 -30.20
CA MET A 1 1.34 10.35 -28.91
C MET A 1 2.83 10.06 -29.05
N ASP A 2 3.64 10.49 -28.11
CA ASP A 2 5.10 10.34 -28.16
C ASP A 2 5.51 8.86 -28.02
N SER A 3 6.03 8.26 -29.09
CA SER A 3 6.32 6.83 -29.17
C SER A 3 7.36 6.37 -28.15
N LEU A 4 8.33 7.22 -27.82
CA LEU A 4 9.39 6.90 -26.86
C LEU A 4 8.85 6.86 -25.42
N ILE A 5 7.96 7.79 -25.08
CA ILE A 5 7.30 7.82 -23.75
C ILE A 5 6.44 6.57 -23.57
N THR A 6 5.66 6.18 -24.58
CA THR A 6 4.85 4.96 -24.53
C THR A 6 5.73 3.72 -24.38
N ALA A 7 6.82 3.61 -25.16
CA ALA A 7 7.73 2.48 -25.08
C ALA A 7 8.45 2.38 -23.73
N ALA A 8 8.86 3.51 -23.14
CA ALA A 8 9.46 3.56 -21.82
C ALA A 8 8.46 3.18 -20.70
N ALA A 9 7.21 3.61 -20.79
CA ALA A 9 6.16 3.21 -19.86
C ALA A 9 5.88 1.70 -19.91
N LEU A 10 5.87 1.11 -21.11
CA LEU A 10 5.72 -0.34 -21.27
C LEU A 10 6.91 -1.12 -20.72
N ALA A 11 8.14 -0.63 -20.93
CA ALA A 11 9.34 -1.23 -20.35
C ALA A 11 9.27 -1.26 -18.81
N LEU A 12 8.87 -0.15 -18.17
CA LEU A 12 8.68 -0.10 -16.72
C LEU A 12 7.59 -1.04 -16.22
N ALA A 13 6.47 -1.16 -16.95
CA ALA A 13 5.40 -2.08 -16.60
C ALA A 13 5.85 -3.56 -16.68
N GLY A 14 6.80 -3.87 -17.58
CA GLY A 14 7.45 -5.17 -17.68
C GLY A 14 8.61 -5.40 -16.71
N GLY A 15 8.96 -4.42 -15.87
CA GLY A 15 10.09 -4.53 -14.94
C GLY A 15 11.47 -4.32 -15.59
N ASP A 16 11.54 -3.61 -16.72
CA ASP A 16 12.78 -3.24 -17.40
C ASP A 16 13.08 -1.73 -17.21
N PRO A 17 13.63 -1.33 -16.04
CA PRO A 17 13.97 0.06 -15.78
C PRO A 17 15.12 0.58 -16.63
N LEU A 18 16.07 -0.29 -17.03
CA LEU A 18 17.20 0.12 -17.87
C LEU A 18 16.75 0.43 -19.28
N GLY A 19 15.93 -0.44 -19.89
CA GLY A 19 15.36 -0.16 -21.20
C GLY A 19 14.45 1.06 -21.19
N ALA A 20 13.75 1.34 -20.09
CA ALA A 20 13.02 2.60 -19.95
C ALA A 20 13.97 3.80 -19.98
N LEU A 21 15.07 3.76 -19.24
CA LEU A 21 16.08 4.83 -19.19
C LEU A 21 16.74 5.05 -20.55
N ASP A 22 17.08 4.00 -21.31
CA ASP A 22 17.66 4.13 -22.65
C ASP A 22 16.80 5.00 -23.59
N ARG A 23 15.49 5.03 -23.36
CA ARG A 23 14.53 5.77 -24.19
C ARG A 23 14.31 7.22 -23.74
N VAL A 24 14.52 7.53 -22.46
CA VAL A 24 14.15 8.83 -21.88
C VAL A 24 15.27 9.54 -21.11
N ALA A 25 16.47 8.96 -20.97
CA ALA A 25 17.54 9.45 -20.09
C ALA A 25 17.98 10.90 -20.33
N LEU A 26 17.98 11.35 -21.60
CA LEU A 26 18.42 12.70 -21.98
C LEU A 26 17.29 13.73 -22.04
N ARG A 27 16.05 13.30 -21.76
CA ARG A 27 14.87 14.15 -21.85
C ARG A 27 14.57 14.80 -20.51
N GLU A 28 14.18 16.08 -20.58
CA GLU A 28 13.88 16.93 -19.43
C GLU A 28 12.42 17.42 -19.42
N ASP A 29 11.59 16.95 -20.36
CA ASP A 29 10.15 17.19 -20.33
C ASP A 29 9.47 16.41 -19.18
N PRO A 30 8.32 16.89 -18.66
CA PRO A 30 7.71 16.31 -17.47
C PRO A 30 7.36 14.81 -17.57
N PRO A 31 6.78 14.29 -18.68
CA PRO A 31 6.58 12.86 -18.87
C PRO A 31 7.87 12.04 -18.75
N ALA A 32 8.95 12.46 -19.42
CA ALA A 32 10.23 11.77 -19.35
C ALA A 32 10.82 11.77 -17.93
N LEU A 33 10.75 12.89 -17.23
CA LEU A 33 11.19 13.00 -15.84
C LEU A 33 10.40 12.06 -14.91
N ALA A 34 9.08 11.94 -15.10
CA ALA A 34 8.25 11.05 -14.30
C ALA A 34 8.67 9.58 -14.50
N LEU A 35 8.85 9.15 -15.75
CA LEU A 35 9.28 7.79 -16.08
C LEU A 35 10.70 7.48 -15.56
N ARG A 36 11.64 8.43 -15.69
CA ARG A 36 12.98 8.29 -15.09
C ARG A 36 12.88 8.16 -13.56
N GLY A 37 12.00 8.93 -12.92
CA GLY A 37 11.76 8.83 -11.48
C GLY A 37 11.31 7.43 -11.06
N ILE A 38 10.34 6.85 -11.79
CA ILE A 38 9.87 5.48 -11.54
C ILE A 38 10.98 4.45 -11.78
N ALA A 39 11.77 4.61 -12.85
CA ALA A 39 12.90 3.73 -13.13
C ALA A 39 13.95 3.75 -12.00
N MET A 40 14.29 4.94 -11.50
CA MET A 40 15.22 5.09 -10.37
C MET A 40 14.68 4.45 -9.09
N ALA A 41 13.36 4.54 -8.85
CA ALA A 41 12.73 3.86 -7.72
C ALA A 41 12.83 2.34 -7.83
N GLN A 42 12.62 1.76 -9.01
CA GLN A 42 12.79 0.32 -9.26
C GLN A 42 14.25 -0.14 -9.09
N LEU A 43 15.23 0.74 -9.36
CA LEU A 43 16.66 0.49 -9.15
C LEU A 43 17.13 0.77 -7.70
N GLY A 44 16.26 1.29 -6.84
CA GLY A 44 16.56 1.57 -5.43
C GLY A 44 17.14 2.95 -5.14
N ASP A 45 17.33 3.83 -6.13
CA ASP A 45 17.75 5.22 -5.93
C ASP A 45 16.52 6.09 -5.61
N LEU A 46 16.04 5.97 -4.38
CA LEU A 46 14.79 6.58 -3.91
C LEU A 46 14.85 8.11 -3.82
N ASP A 47 16.00 8.66 -3.43
CA ASP A 47 16.18 10.12 -3.32
C ASP A 47 16.13 10.78 -4.69
N ARG A 48 16.83 10.20 -5.67
CA ARG A 48 16.80 10.69 -7.05
C ARG A 48 15.42 10.52 -7.67
N ALA A 49 14.75 9.39 -7.42
CA ALA A 49 13.39 9.15 -7.87
C ALA A 49 12.43 10.25 -7.37
N LYS A 50 12.47 10.55 -6.07
CA LYS A 50 11.66 11.61 -5.43
C LYS A 50 11.92 12.99 -6.05
N ALA A 51 13.19 13.33 -6.27
CA ALA A 51 13.57 14.60 -6.89
C ALA A 51 13.03 14.72 -8.33
N LEU A 52 13.13 13.66 -9.13
CA LEU A 52 12.64 13.62 -10.51
C LEU A 52 11.11 13.74 -10.56
N LEU A 53 10.37 13.00 -9.73
CA LEU A 53 8.90 13.06 -9.68
C LEU A 53 8.40 14.44 -9.25
N ARG A 54 9.06 15.09 -8.28
CA ARG A 54 8.74 16.47 -7.89
C ARG A 54 8.99 17.49 -8.99
N ARG A 55 10.05 17.29 -9.79
CA ARG A 55 10.33 18.14 -10.96
C ARG A 55 9.29 17.93 -12.04
N ALA A 56 8.95 16.67 -12.35
CA ALA A 56 7.88 16.32 -13.28
C ALA A 56 6.54 16.95 -12.87
N ALA A 57 6.11 16.76 -11.61
CA ALA A 57 4.88 17.31 -11.08
C ALA A 57 4.78 18.84 -11.22
N ARG A 58 5.90 19.55 -11.04
CA ARG A 58 5.98 21.02 -11.24
C ARG A 58 5.97 21.43 -12.71
N GLY A 59 6.48 20.60 -13.61
CA GLY A 59 6.56 20.90 -15.03
C GLY A 59 5.26 20.66 -15.81
N PHE A 60 4.36 19.80 -15.32
CA PHE A 60 3.07 19.53 -15.96
C PHE A 60 2.10 20.74 -15.90
N GLY A 61 1.60 21.17 -17.05
CA GLY A 61 0.71 22.32 -17.19
C GLY A 61 -0.72 22.07 -16.65
N PRO A 62 -1.56 23.11 -16.47
CA PRO A 62 -2.83 23.01 -15.76
C PRO A 62 -3.79 21.94 -16.29
N LYS A 63 -3.77 21.68 -17.60
CA LYS A 63 -4.58 20.65 -18.29
C LYS A 63 -4.13 19.22 -17.98
N GLU A 64 -2.90 19.02 -17.51
CA GLU A 64 -2.28 17.72 -17.23
C GLU A 64 -2.44 17.30 -15.75
N ALA A 65 -3.62 17.57 -15.18
CA ALA A 65 -3.89 17.31 -13.76
C ALA A 65 -3.76 15.83 -13.36
N VAL A 66 -4.11 14.90 -14.25
CA VAL A 66 -3.96 13.46 -14.02
C VAL A 66 -2.49 13.07 -13.91
N ALA A 67 -1.63 13.59 -14.80
CA ALA A 67 -0.20 13.27 -14.79
C ALA A 67 0.49 13.80 -13.52
N ARG A 68 0.12 15.01 -13.07
CA ARG A 68 0.56 15.54 -11.76
C ARG A 68 0.12 14.65 -10.60
N ALA A 69 -1.16 14.27 -10.58
CA ALA A 69 -1.69 13.45 -9.49
C ALA A 69 -0.97 12.09 -9.42
N ARG A 70 -0.68 11.45 -10.56
CA ARG A 70 0.13 10.22 -10.61
C ARG A 70 1.53 10.42 -10.04
N CYS A 71 2.19 11.55 -10.30
CA CYS A 71 3.50 11.85 -9.70
C CYS A 71 3.42 11.95 -8.17
N VAL A 72 2.36 12.56 -7.64
CA VAL A 72 2.13 12.65 -6.18
C VAL A 72 1.91 11.26 -5.58
N VAL A 73 1.16 10.38 -6.25
CA VAL A 73 0.96 9.00 -5.81
C VAL A 73 2.28 8.22 -5.81
N ALA A 74 3.08 8.34 -6.86
CA ALA A 74 4.40 7.70 -6.92
C ALA A 74 5.37 8.23 -5.84
N GLU A 75 5.37 9.55 -5.58
CA GLU A 75 6.16 10.14 -4.50
C GLU A 75 5.72 9.60 -3.12
N ALA A 76 4.41 9.47 -2.89
CA ALA A 76 3.86 8.92 -1.65
C ALA A 76 4.26 7.45 -1.43
N GLU A 77 4.32 6.66 -2.50
CA GLU A 77 4.78 5.29 -2.45
C GLU A 77 6.26 5.20 -2.07
N ILE A 78 7.11 6.02 -2.71
CA ILE A 78 8.53 6.11 -2.34
C ILE A 78 8.68 6.53 -0.88
N ALA A 79 7.91 7.52 -0.41
CA ALA A 79 7.96 7.97 0.98
C ALA A 79 7.66 6.83 1.96
N LEU A 80 6.61 6.02 1.68
CA LEU A 80 6.31 4.84 2.50
C LEU A 80 7.43 3.81 2.50
N VAL A 81 8.03 3.51 1.34
CA VAL A 81 9.15 2.57 1.23
C VAL A 81 10.36 3.07 2.01
N SER A 82 10.64 4.37 1.95
CA SER A 82 11.70 5.04 2.72
C SER A 82 11.37 5.24 4.21
N ARG A 83 10.20 4.82 4.69
CA ARG A 83 9.68 5.09 6.04
C ARG A 83 9.60 6.58 6.41
N ASP A 84 9.55 7.45 5.42
CA ASP A 84 9.19 8.85 5.60
C ASP A 84 7.67 8.92 5.73
N LEU A 85 7.16 9.16 6.95
CA LEU A 85 5.72 9.25 7.25
C LEU A 85 5.23 10.70 7.39
N GLY A 86 6.15 11.67 7.31
CA GLY A 86 5.89 13.10 7.46
C GLY A 86 5.38 13.79 6.18
N TRP A 87 5.22 13.04 5.10
CA TRP A 87 4.83 13.57 3.80
C TRP A 87 3.38 14.12 3.78
N PRO A 88 3.05 15.03 2.84
CA PRO A 88 1.81 15.81 2.92
C PRO A 88 0.57 14.97 2.58
N ALA A 89 -0.09 14.40 3.59
CA ALA A 89 -1.28 13.56 3.41
C ALA A 89 -2.42 14.26 2.63
N LYS A 90 -2.59 15.58 2.82
CA LYS A 90 -3.57 16.38 2.07
C LYS A 90 -3.30 16.40 0.56
N ALA A 91 -2.04 16.35 0.15
CA ALA A 91 -1.67 16.30 -1.27
C ALA A 91 -2.08 14.94 -1.88
N LEU A 92 -1.96 13.84 -1.13
CA LEU A 92 -2.47 12.54 -1.58
C LEU A 92 -3.98 12.55 -1.74
N ASP A 93 -4.69 13.11 -0.76
CA ASP A 93 -6.16 13.16 -0.79
C ASP A 93 -6.65 13.96 -2.01
N ALA A 94 -6.02 15.10 -2.28
CA ALA A 94 -6.29 15.90 -3.48
C ALA A 94 -5.94 15.16 -4.78
N ALA A 95 -4.83 14.42 -4.81
CA ALA A 95 -4.43 13.60 -5.95
C ALA A 95 -5.44 12.48 -6.21
N ARG A 96 -5.83 11.74 -5.17
CA ARG A 96 -6.87 10.69 -5.23
C ARG A 96 -8.18 11.24 -5.79
N ALA A 97 -8.69 12.33 -5.24
CA ALA A 97 -9.93 12.96 -5.70
C ALA A 97 -9.85 13.40 -7.17
N THR A 98 -8.68 13.92 -7.58
CA THR A 98 -8.44 14.29 -8.98
C THR A 98 -8.47 13.07 -9.91
N LEU A 99 -7.81 11.98 -9.52
CA LEU A 99 -7.75 10.74 -10.29
C LEU A 99 -9.14 10.12 -10.44
N GLU A 100 -9.90 10.05 -9.35
CA GLU A 100 -11.26 9.53 -9.32
C GLU A 100 -12.19 10.34 -10.23
N LYS A 101 -12.19 11.68 -10.07
CA LYS A 101 -12.99 12.59 -10.92
C LYS A 101 -12.66 12.48 -12.41
N ARG A 102 -11.43 12.08 -12.74
CA ARG A 102 -10.94 11.94 -14.12
C ARG A 102 -11.00 10.51 -14.64
N GLY A 103 -11.55 9.57 -13.86
CA GLY A 103 -11.76 8.18 -14.28
C GLY A 103 -10.54 7.26 -14.13
N ASP A 104 -9.44 7.73 -13.54
CA ASP A 104 -8.24 6.92 -13.29
C ASP A 104 -8.37 6.12 -12.00
N ARG A 105 -9.29 5.15 -12.03
CA ARG A 105 -9.71 4.37 -10.86
C ARG A 105 -8.58 3.56 -10.23
N LEU A 106 -7.67 3.01 -11.04
CA LEU A 106 -6.55 2.20 -10.55
C LEU A 106 -5.61 3.05 -9.69
N ASN A 107 -5.19 4.22 -10.17
CA ASN A 107 -4.30 5.09 -9.39
C ASN A 107 -5.03 5.73 -8.20
N ALA A 108 -6.34 5.98 -8.31
CA ALA A 108 -7.14 6.46 -7.17
C ALA A 108 -7.22 5.42 -6.05
N ALA A 109 -7.47 4.15 -6.40
CA ALA A 109 -7.48 3.04 -5.44
C ALA A 109 -6.09 2.83 -4.82
N HIS A 110 -5.02 2.90 -5.62
CA HIS A 110 -3.64 2.84 -5.13
C HIS A 110 -3.33 3.97 -4.12
N ALA A 111 -3.71 5.21 -4.43
CA ALA A 111 -3.56 6.33 -3.51
C ALA A 111 -4.30 6.09 -2.18
N GLY A 112 -5.52 5.55 -2.25
CA GLY A 112 -6.27 5.11 -1.08
C GLY A 112 -5.51 4.07 -0.24
N HIS A 113 -4.88 3.09 -0.89
CA HIS A 113 -4.06 2.10 -0.21
C HIS A 113 -2.82 2.66 0.47
N LEU A 114 -2.12 3.59 -0.18
CA LEU A 114 -0.99 4.27 0.44
C LEU A 114 -1.43 5.02 1.71
N LYS A 115 -2.62 5.65 1.69
CA LYS A 115 -3.19 6.29 2.87
C LYS A 115 -3.46 5.30 4.00
N VAL A 116 -4.11 4.17 3.71
CA VAL A 116 -4.38 3.12 4.70
C VAL A 116 -3.07 2.62 5.31
N ARG A 117 -2.07 2.28 4.49
CA ARG A 117 -0.76 1.81 4.98
C ARG A 117 -0.09 2.84 5.89
N ARG A 118 -0.12 4.13 5.52
CA ARG A 118 0.39 5.21 6.37
C ARG A 118 -0.32 5.25 7.71
N LEU A 119 -1.65 5.23 7.73
CA LEU A 119 -2.47 5.30 8.94
C LEU A 119 -2.18 4.13 9.88
N LEU A 120 -2.03 2.92 9.34
CA LEU A 120 -1.65 1.74 10.12
C LEU A 120 -0.26 1.88 10.75
N LEU A 121 0.71 2.43 10.01
CA LEU A 121 2.07 2.63 10.53
C LEU A 121 2.16 3.67 11.65
N ILE A 122 1.26 4.65 11.66
CA ILE A 122 1.17 5.68 12.72
C ILE A 122 0.12 5.36 13.80
N GLY A 123 -0.46 4.15 13.78
CA GLY A 123 -1.41 3.68 14.80
C GLY A 123 -2.82 4.26 14.73
N ARG A 124 -3.21 4.94 13.65
CA ARG A 124 -4.55 5.54 13.48
C ARG A 124 -5.52 4.52 12.88
N LEU A 125 -5.97 3.57 13.70
CA LEU A 125 -6.77 2.42 13.25
C LEU A 125 -8.17 2.77 12.76
N ASP A 126 -8.90 3.63 13.47
CA ASP A 126 -10.27 4.01 13.09
C ASP A 126 -10.29 4.65 11.70
N GLU A 127 -9.40 5.62 11.47
CA GLU A 127 -9.29 6.27 10.15
C GLU A 127 -8.80 5.31 9.05
N ALA A 128 -7.98 4.33 9.38
CA ALA A 128 -7.56 3.33 8.40
C ALA A 128 -8.75 2.47 7.95
N GLU A 129 -9.61 2.10 8.90
CA GLU A 129 -10.85 1.34 8.67
C GLU A 129 -11.85 2.17 7.85
N ASP A 130 -12.06 3.44 8.19
CA ASP A 130 -12.93 4.37 7.44
C ASP A 130 -12.48 4.55 5.99
N VAL A 131 -11.17 4.76 5.77
CA VAL A 131 -10.63 4.91 4.42
C VAL A 131 -10.82 3.62 3.64
N LEU A 132 -10.51 2.47 4.25
CA LEU A 132 -10.59 1.15 3.62
C LEU A 132 -12.03 0.77 3.23
N ALA A 133 -13.02 1.10 4.06
CA ALA A 133 -14.43 0.88 3.77
C ALA A 133 -14.91 1.65 2.53
N GLY A 134 -14.27 2.78 2.21
CA GLY A 134 -14.54 3.58 1.01
C GLY A 134 -13.66 3.23 -0.20
N LEU A 135 -12.90 2.13 -0.18
CA LEU A 135 -12.12 1.67 -1.33
C LEU A 135 -12.86 0.57 -2.09
N ASP A 136 -12.89 0.67 -3.41
CA ASP A 136 -13.24 -0.44 -4.29
C ASP A 136 -11.98 -1.23 -4.66
N PRO A 137 -11.82 -2.49 -4.21
CA PRO A 137 -10.69 -3.33 -4.58
C PRO A 137 -10.81 -3.98 -5.97
N ALA A 138 -11.98 -3.92 -6.61
CA ALA A 138 -12.22 -4.57 -7.91
C ALA A 138 -11.22 -4.18 -9.02
N PRO A 139 -10.83 -2.90 -9.21
CA PRO A 139 -9.89 -2.49 -10.26
C PRO A 139 -8.42 -2.79 -9.94
N LEU A 140 -8.09 -3.28 -8.73
CA LEU A 140 -6.71 -3.50 -8.34
C LEU A 140 -6.12 -4.73 -9.04
N PRO A 141 -4.89 -4.63 -9.57
CA PRO A 141 -4.15 -5.80 -10.03
C PRO A 141 -3.86 -6.76 -8.87
N PRO A 142 -3.56 -8.04 -9.14
CA PRO A 142 -3.40 -9.05 -8.09
C PRO A 142 -2.42 -8.67 -6.97
N ALA A 143 -1.28 -8.06 -7.29
CA ALA A 143 -0.32 -7.62 -6.29
C ALA A 143 -0.90 -6.55 -5.33
N SER A 144 -1.56 -5.53 -5.88
CA SER A 144 -2.21 -4.49 -5.08
C SER A 144 -3.42 -5.01 -4.30
N ARG A 145 -4.13 -6.02 -4.84
CA ARG A 145 -5.21 -6.70 -4.13
C ARG A 145 -4.69 -7.49 -2.93
N ALA A 146 -3.57 -8.19 -3.07
CA ALA A 146 -2.95 -8.86 -1.92
C ALA A 146 -2.56 -7.86 -0.82
N ALA A 147 -2.01 -6.70 -1.20
CA ALA A 147 -1.70 -5.62 -0.27
C ALA A 147 -2.95 -5.02 0.40
N HIS A 148 -4.07 -4.90 -0.34
CA HIS A 148 -5.38 -4.51 0.22
C HIS A 148 -5.80 -5.49 1.32
N GLU A 149 -5.80 -6.78 1.01
CA GLU A 149 -6.25 -7.82 1.94
C GLU A 149 -5.31 -7.98 3.15
N LEU A 150 -4.00 -7.76 2.97
CA LEU A 150 -3.06 -7.66 4.09
C LEU A 150 -3.39 -6.49 5.03
N ALA A 151 -3.85 -5.36 4.49
CA ALA A 151 -4.28 -4.23 5.31
C ALA A 151 -5.59 -4.54 6.06
N VAL A 152 -6.56 -5.19 5.40
CA VAL A 152 -7.80 -5.69 6.04
C VAL A 152 -7.46 -6.64 7.19
N ALA A 153 -6.59 -7.62 6.94
CA ALA A 153 -6.15 -8.58 7.94
C ALA A 153 -5.45 -7.88 9.12
N GLY A 154 -4.53 -6.97 8.84
CA GLY A 154 -3.80 -6.22 9.88
C GLY A 154 -4.69 -5.32 10.73
N ILE A 155 -5.79 -4.79 10.19
CA ILE A 155 -6.81 -4.06 10.97
C ILE A 155 -7.58 -5.05 11.85
N ALA A 156 -8.09 -6.12 11.26
CA ALA A 156 -8.85 -7.14 11.97
C ALA A 156 -8.07 -7.75 13.14
N MET A 157 -6.79 -8.06 12.96
CA MET A 157 -5.92 -8.55 14.04
C MET A 157 -5.80 -7.56 15.20
N ARG A 158 -5.58 -6.27 14.91
CA ARG A 158 -5.46 -5.24 15.95
C ARG A 158 -6.79 -4.93 16.65
N ARG A 159 -7.91 -5.27 16.02
CA ARG A 159 -9.26 -5.22 16.61
C ARG A 159 -9.65 -6.53 17.33
N LEU A 160 -8.72 -7.49 17.45
CA LEU A 160 -8.97 -8.81 18.01
C LEU A 160 -10.10 -9.58 17.31
N LYS A 161 -10.28 -9.37 16.00
CA LYS A 161 -11.24 -10.08 15.16
C LYS A 161 -10.53 -11.18 14.37
N THR A 162 -10.34 -12.37 14.94
CA THR A 162 -9.49 -13.39 14.32
C THR A 162 -10.11 -14.02 13.07
N LYS A 163 -11.42 -14.29 13.08
CA LYS A 163 -12.13 -14.87 11.91
C LYS A 163 -12.05 -13.95 10.68
N PRO A 164 -12.37 -12.64 10.77
CA PRO A 164 -12.15 -11.71 9.66
C PRO A 164 -10.68 -11.63 9.22
N ALA A 165 -9.73 -11.67 10.15
CA ALA A 165 -8.32 -11.64 9.83
C ALA A 165 -7.89 -12.87 9.00
N ARG A 166 -8.24 -14.10 9.42
CA ARG A 166 -7.95 -15.33 8.68
C ARG A 166 -8.53 -15.28 7.26
N ARG A 167 -9.80 -14.89 7.12
CA ARG A 167 -10.46 -14.77 5.81
C ARG A 167 -9.73 -13.78 4.90
N ALA A 168 -9.36 -12.60 5.40
CA ALA A 168 -8.61 -11.62 4.63
C ALA A 168 -7.24 -12.17 4.18
N LEU A 169 -6.53 -12.89 5.05
CA LEU A 169 -5.26 -13.52 4.67
C LEU A 169 -5.41 -14.61 3.59
N GLU A 170 -6.52 -15.34 3.55
CA GLU A 170 -6.82 -16.30 2.48
C GLU A 170 -6.98 -15.59 1.13
N TRP A 171 -7.72 -14.48 1.10
CA TRP A 171 -7.84 -13.63 -0.09
C TRP A 171 -6.49 -13.04 -0.50
N ALA A 172 -5.69 -12.58 0.47
CA ALA A 172 -4.34 -12.07 0.24
C ALA A 172 -3.45 -13.14 -0.40
N ARG A 173 -3.49 -14.38 0.10
CA ARG A 173 -2.70 -15.51 -0.42
C ARG A 173 -3.11 -15.85 -1.84
N HIS A 174 -4.41 -15.86 -2.13
CA HIS A 174 -4.91 -16.10 -3.49
C HIS A 174 -4.40 -15.04 -4.47
N ALA A 175 -4.53 -13.76 -4.11
CA ALA A 175 -4.07 -12.65 -4.94
C ALA A 175 -2.53 -12.61 -5.11
N ALA A 176 -1.77 -12.94 -4.05
CA ALA A 176 -0.31 -13.03 -4.10
C ALA A 176 0.17 -14.15 -5.04
N ARG A 177 -0.51 -15.31 -5.03
CA ARG A 177 -0.24 -16.41 -5.96
C ARG A 177 -0.54 -16.03 -7.41
N GLN A 178 -1.67 -15.36 -7.66
CA GLN A 178 -1.98 -14.83 -8.99
C GLN A 178 -0.95 -13.81 -9.49
N ALA A 179 -0.38 -13.01 -8.58
CA ALA A 179 0.68 -12.05 -8.91
C ALA A 179 2.02 -12.72 -9.24
N GLY A 180 2.26 -13.95 -8.78
CA GLY A 180 3.51 -14.68 -8.98
C GLY A 180 4.72 -14.08 -8.23
N ILE A 181 4.49 -13.20 -7.24
CA ILE A 181 5.56 -12.49 -6.53
C ILE A 181 5.92 -13.28 -5.26
N ALA A 182 7.08 -13.95 -5.27
CA ALA A 182 7.52 -14.79 -4.15
C ALA A 182 7.64 -14.03 -2.82
N GLY A 183 8.15 -12.80 -2.85
CA GLY A 183 8.27 -11.95 -1.65
C GLY A 183 6.92 -11.63 -1.00
N LEU A 184 5.88 -11.41 -1.81
CA LEU A 184 4.53 -11.11 -1.36
C LEU A 184 3.84 -12.36 -0.79
N ILE A 185 4.05 -13.52 -1.39
CA ILE A 185 3.60 -14.81 -0.83
C ILE A 185 4.22 -15.01 0.56
N ALA A 186 5.54 -14.80 0.68
CA ALA A 186 6.24 -14.91 1.96
C ALA A 186 5.80 -13.88 3.01
N GLU A 187 5.32 -12.71 2.58
CA GLU A 187 4.72 -11.71 3.48
C GLU A 187 3.36 -12.18 4.01
N VAL A 188 2.50 -12.73 3.14
CA VAL A 188 1.21 -13.30 3.56
C VAL A 188 1.40 -14.49 4.50
N ASP A 189 2.35 -15.38 4.21
CA ASP A 189 2.63 -16.53 5.09
C ASP A 189 3.15 -16.08 6.46
N ARG A 190 3.98 -15.03 6.52
CA ARG A 190 4.39 -14.41 7.78
C ARG A 190 3.21 -13.83 8.57
N ALA A 191 2.23 -13.25 7.88
CA ALA A 191 1.03 -12.73 8.52
C ALA A 191 0.13 -13.86 9.07
N PHE A 192 0.05 -15.01 8.40
CA PHE A 192 -0.61 -16.20 8.96
C PHE A 192 0.09 -16.67 10.23
N LEU A 193 1.43 -16.76 10.23
CA LEU A 193 2.19 -17.16 11.41
C LEU A 193 1.89 -16.27 12.63
N ALA A 194 1.68 -14.97 12.42
CA ALA A 194 1.35 -14.04 13.50
C ALA A 194 0.03 -14.37 14.23
N LEU A 195 -0.92 -15.04 13.57
CA LEU A 195 -2.17 -15.52 14.20
C LEU A 195 -1.96 -16.75 15.07
N ASP A 196 -0.98 -17.58 14.69
CA ASP A 196 -0.72 -18.88 15.32
C ASP A 196 0.43 -18.81 16.34
N THR A 197 1.03 -17.63 16.52
CA THR A 197 1.97 -17.36 17.62
C THR A 197 1.25 -16.88 18.89
N PRO A 198 1.75 -17.25 20.09
CA PRO A 198 1.22 -16.72 21.35
C PRO A 198 1.22 -15.18 21.37
N ALA A 199 0.04 -14.60 21.62
CA ALA A 199 -0.18 -13.16 21.69
C ALA A 199 -0.21 -12.64 23.13
N ALA A 200 -0.57 -13.49 24.08
CA ALA A 200 -0.67 -13.14 25.49
C ALA A 200 -0.34 -14.35 26.39
N ARG A 201 -0.34 -14.11 27.70
CA ARG A 201 -0.20 -15.15 28.72
C ARG A 201 -1.28 -14.96 29.77
N LEU A 202 -2.07 -15.99 30.01
CA LEU A 202 -3.02 -16.04 31.13
C LEU A 202 -2.26 -16.37 32.41
N ILE A 203 -2.45 -15.56 33.44
CA ILE A 203 -1.89 -15.80 34.78
C ILE A 203 -3.06 -16.03 35.72
N ALA A 204 -3.21 -17.26 36.23
CA ALA A 204 -4.29 -17.63 37.13
C ALA A 204 -3.78 -18.65 38.16
N ALA A 205 -4.11 -18.44 39.44
CA ALA A 205 -3.77 -19.36 40.53
C ALA A 205 -2.28 -19.80 40.59
N GLY A 206 -1.35 -18.91 40.21
CA GLY A 206 0.08 -19.20 40.17
C GLY A 206 0.57 -19.92 38.90
N GLU A 207 -0.34 -20.34 38.02
CA GLU A 207 -0.02 -20.95 36.73
C GLU A 207 0.02 -19.92 35.60
N GLN A 208 0.76 -20.25 34.55
CA GLN A 208 0.92 -19.43 33.36
C GLN A 208 0.66 -20.25 32.11
N ARG A 209 -0.28 -19.80 31.27
CA ARG A 209 -0.61 -20.45 30.00
C ARG A 209 -0.47 -19.47 28.83
N PRO A 210 0.28 -19.80 27.77
CA PRO A 210 0.29 -18.98 26.56
C PRO A 210 -1.11 -18.99 25.92
N LEU A 211 -1.51 -17.85 25.35
CA LEU A 211 -2.77 -17.67 24.64
C LEU A 211 -2.50 -17.22 23.21
N LEU A 212 -3.17 -17.84 22.25
CA LEU A 212 -3.22 -17.35 20.88
C LEU A 212 -4.16 -16.14 20.78
N LEU A 213 -4.15 -15.46 19.63
CA LEU A 213 -5.00 -14.29 19.41
C LEU A 213 -6.50 -14.65 19.53
N GLU A 214 -6.87 -15.86 19.11
CA GLU A 214 -8.25 -16.36 19.19
C GLU A 214 -8.70 -16.64 20.63
N ASP A 215 -7.79 -17.10 21.48
CA ASP A 215 -8.06 -17.26 22.90
C ASP A 215 -8.28 -15.89 23.56
N VAL A 216 -7.50 -14.87 23.17
CA VAL A 216 -7.65 -13.50 23.66
C VAL A 216 -8.99 -12.90 23.23
N GLU A 217 -9.40 -13.09 21.97
CA GLU A 217 -10.73 -12.69 21.47
C GLU A 217 -11.84 -13.36 22.29
N ALA A 218 -11.75 -14.67 22.53
CA ALA A 218 -12.74 -15.41 23.31
C ALA A 218 -12.82 -14.93 24.77
N LEU A 219 -11.68 -14.60 25.39
CA LEU A 219 -11.65 -14.05 26.74
C LEU A 219 -12.25 -12.65 26.81
N GLN A 220 -12.00 -11.79 25.82
CA GLN A 220 -12.58 -10.44 25.78
C GLN A 220 -14.11 -10.48 25.59
N ALA A 221 -14.61 -11.46 24.85
CA ALA A 221 -16.05 -11.68 24.68
C ALA A 221 -16.70 -12.35 25.90
N SER A 222 -15.91 -12.89 26.83
CA SER A 222 -16.41 -13.54 28.04
C SER A 222 -16.95 -12.51 29.05
N PRO A 223 -18.05 -12.81 29.75
CA PRO A 223 -18.56 -11.95 30.83
C PRO A 223 -17.58 -11.74 31.99
N ALA A 224 -16.51 -12.56 32.07
CA ALA A 224 -15.46 -12.42 33.07
C ALA A 224 -14.46 -11.30 32.78
N CYS A 225 -14.45 -10.72 31.56
CA CYS A 225 -13.58 -9.62 31.20
C CYS A 225 -14.37 -8.30 31.23
N PRO A 226 -14.07 -7.37 32.15
CA PRO A 226 -14.71 -6.04 32.12
C PRO A 226 -14.34 -5.33 30.81
N ALA A 227 -15.31 -4.63 30.20
CA ALA A 227 -15.06 -3.84 29.01
C ALA A 227 -14.00 -2.76 29.31
N PRO A 228 -13.07 -2.49 28.38
CA PRO A 228 -12.15 -1.37 28.54
C PRO A 228 -12.98 -0.08 28.61
N GLY A 229 -12.85 0.65 29.72
CA GLY A 229 -13.43 1.98 29.92
C GLY A 229 -12.70 3.06 29.14
#